data_AF-A0A3C1NJY7-F1
#
_entry.id   AF-A0A3C1NJY7-F1
#
_cell.length_a   1.000
_cell.length_b   1.000
_cell.length_c   1.000
_cell.angle_alpha   90.00
_cell.angle_beta   90.00
_cell.angle_gamma   90.00
#
_symmetry.space_group_name_H-M   'P 1'
#
loop_
_entity.id
_entity.type
_entity.pdbx_description
1 polymer ?
#
loop_
_entity_poly.entity_id
_entity_poly.type
_entity_poly.pdbx_seq_one_letter_code
_entity_poly.pdbx_strand_id
1 'polypeptide(L)'
;MSVTQEFSVKVGKVRHAMSVRLDMFNFTNFIDKNAGRQYFFNFDQAQVLSFEGFTGTTPRYRFNQPANYRVGVLSDPASRWNGQMTIRYSF
;
A
#
# COMPACT_ATOMS: atom_id res chain seq x y z
N MET A 1 5.94 11.38 -1.65
CA MET A 1 7.17 12.00 -2.17
C MET A 1 6.85 12.65 -3.50
N SER A 2 7.38 13.85 -3.77
CA SER A 2 7.27 14.50 -5.07
C SER A 2 8.63 15.09 -5.44
N VAL A 3 9.07 14.88 -6.66
CA VAL A 3 10.28 15.49 -7.22
C VAL A 3 9.91 16.14 -8.54
N THR A 4 10.29 17.39 -8.71
CA THR A 4 10.08 18.13 -9.96
C THR A 4 11.40 18.73 -10.41
N GLN A 5 11.73 18.55 -11.68
CA GLN A 5 12.85 19.23 -12.33
C GLN A 5 12.32 20.02 -13.52
N GLU A 6 12.77 21.26 -13.64
CA GLU A 6 12.50 22.11 -14.78
C GLU A 6 13.80 22.43 -15.51
N PHE A 7 13.73 22.39 -16.84
CA PHE A 7 14.79 22.82 -17.75
C PHE A 7 14.21 23.91 -18.63
N SER A 8 14.90 25.03 -18.76
CA SER A 8 14.45 26.08 -19.67
C SER A 8 15.63 26.63 -20.46
N VAL A 9 15.40 26.83 -21.76
CA VAL A 9 16.38 27.41 -22.68
C VAL A 9 15.71 28.54 -23.45
N LYS A 10 16.43 29.66 -23.59
CA LYS A 10 15.98 30.78 -24.41
C LYS A 10 16.55 30.63 -25.82
N VAL A 11 15.68 30.56 -26.82
CA VAL A 11 16.07 30.50 -28.23
C VAL A 11 15.46 31.71 -28.93
N GLY A 12 16.32 32.66 -29.32
CA GLY A 12 15.88 33.95 -29.84
C GLY A 12 15.04 34.73 -28.83
N LYS A 13 13.77 35.01 -29.19
CA LYS A 13 12.80 35.72 -28.34
C LYS A 13 11.90 34.79 -27.50
N VAL A 14 11.93 33.49 -27.78
CA VAL A 14 11.04 32.49 -27.16
C VAL A 14 11.77 31.72 -26.08
N ARG A 15 11.10 31.40 -24.97
CA ARG A 15 11.68 30.61 -23.88
C ARG A 15 11.00 29.25 -23.86
N HIS A 16 11.74 28.25 -24.28
CA HIS A 16 11.31 26.87 -24.20
C HIS A 16 11.53 26.35 -22.78
N ALA A 17 10.49 25.83 -22.15
CA ALA A 17 10.58 25.19 -20.84
C ALA A 17 10.01 23.77 -20.90
N MET A 18 10.74 22.83 -20.32
CA MET A 18 10.32 21.45 -20.11
C MET A 18 10.35 21.15 -18.61
N SER A 19 9.26 20.66 -18.05
CA SER A 19 9.20 20.19 -16.68
C SER A 19 8.84 18.72 -16.62
N VAL A 20 9.53 18.02 -15.72
CA VAL A 20 9.29 16.62 -15.41
C VAL A 20 8.98 16.55 -13.92
N ARG A 21 7.82 15.99 -13.58
CA ARG A 21 7.39 15.73 -12.20
C ARG A 21 7.17 14.25 -12.00
N LEU A 22 7.63 13.75 -10.86
CA LEU A 22 7.39 12.41 -10.37
C LEU A 22 6.78 12.50 -8.97
N ASP A 23 5.56 12.00 -8.83
CA ASP A 23 4.82 11.89 -7.58
C ASP A 23 4.73 10.42 -7.17
N MET A 24 5.04 10.10 -5.92
CA MET A 24 4.99 8.75 -5.35
C MET A 24 4.25 8.74 -4.01
N PHE A 25 3.28 7.85 -3.89
CA PHE A 25 2.54 7.51 -2.68
C PHE A 25 3.09 6.21 -2.07
N ASN A 26 3.09 6.12 -0.74
CA ASN A 26 3.65 4.99 0.02
C ASN A 26 5.13 4.69 -0.34
N PHE A 27 5.96 5.74 -0.41
CA PHE A 27 7.40 5.62 -0.74
C PHE A 27 8.17 4.68 0.20
N THR A 28 7.79 4.63 1.48
CA THR A 28 8.39 3.70 2.44
C THR A 28 8.13 2.24 2.06
N ASN A 29 6.94 1.92 1.51
CA ASN A 29 6.60 0.59 1.03
C ASN A 29 7.36 0.19 -0.25
N PHE A 30 7.85 1.18 -1.03
CA PHE A 30 8.74 0.96 -2.17
C PHE A 30 10.15 0.56 -1.72
N ILE A 31 10.67 1.20 -0.67
CA ILE A 31 11.99 0.88 -0.09
C ILE A 31 11.94 -0.47 0.65
N ASP A 32 10.95 -0.64 1.52
CA ASP A 32 10.74 -1.88 2.27
C ASP A 32 9.27 -2.29 2.19
N LYS A 33 9.05 -3.45 1.55
CA LYS A 33 7.73 -4.07 1.43
C LYS A 33 7.01 -4.31 2.76
N ASN A 34 7.72 -4.27 3.90
CA ASN A 34 7.18 -4.46 5.24
C ASN A 34 6.88 -3.14 5.97
N ALA A 35 7.45 -2.02 5.53
CA ALA A 35 7.23 -0.72 6.15
C ALA A 35 5.78 -0.26 5.92
N GLY A 36 5.00 -0.10 6.99
CA GLY A 36 3.61 0.39 6.92
C GLY A 36 2.59 -0.65 6.46
N ARG A 37 2.89 -1.96 6.52
CA ARG A 37 1.88 -3.00 6.29
C ARG A 37 0.80 -2.92 7.35
N GLN A 38 -0.44 -2.69 6.92
CA GLN A 38 -1.61 -2.78 7.77
C GLN A 38 -2.40 -4.04 7.40
N TYR A 39 -2.70 -4.85 8.41
CA TYR A 39 -3.56 -6.00 8.29
C TYR A 39 -4.95 -5.58 8.76
N PHE A 40 -5.95 -5.80 7.92
CA PHE A 40 -7.34 -5.60 8.29
C PHE A 40 -7.99 -6.96 8.50
N PHE A 41 -8.75 -7.07 9.58
CA PHE A 41 -9.65 -8.18 9.80
C PHE A 41 -11.02 -7.81 9.22
N ASN A 42 -11.70 -8.76 8.60
CA ASN A 42 -13.08 -8.50 8.20
C ASN A 42 -13.93 -8.31 9.47
N PHE A 43 -14.60 -7.15 9.59
CA PHE A 43 -15.34 -6.72 10.79
C PHE A 43 -14.52 -6.63 12.10
N ASP A 44 -13.19 -6.39 12.02
CA ASP A 44 -12.29 -6.41 13.19
C ASP A 44 -12.33 -7.72 14.01
N GLN A 45 -12.87 -8.80 13.43
CA GLN A 45 -13.03 -10.08 14.09
C GLN A 45 -12.16 -11.16 13.44
N ALA A 46 -11.26 -11.72 14.23
CA ALA A 46 -10.56 -12.95 13.91
C ALA A 46 -11.14 -14.08 14.78
N GLN A 47 -11.98 -14.94 14.22
CA GLN A 47 -12.45 -16.14 14.92
C GLN A 47 -11.40 -17.26 14.84
N VAL A 48 -10.32 -17.09 15.60
CA VAL A 48 -9.18 -18.04 15.65
C VAL A 48 -9.58 -19.35 16.37
N LEU A 49 -10.54 -19.28 17.27
CA LEU A 49 -11.03 -20.42 18.05
C LEU A 49 -12.56 -20.53 17.93
N SER A 50 -13.06 -21.70 17.56
CA SER A 50 -14.49 -22.03 17.60
C SER A 50 -14.76 -23.08 18.65
N PHE A 51 -15.78 -22.87 19.47
CA PHE A 51 -16.29 -23.89 20.36
C PHE A 51 -17.03 -24.96 19.55
N GLU A 52 -16.68 -26.24 19.72
CA GLU A 52 -17.29 -27.36 18.99
C GLU A 52 -18.28 -28.18 19.82
N GLY A 53 -18.31 -27.98 21.13
CA GLY A 53 -19.17 -28.74 22.04
C GLY A 53 -18.38 -29.37 23.17
N PHE A 54 -18.98 -30.34 23.87
CA PHE A 54 -18.35 -31.05 24.96
C PHE A 54 -18.09 -32.51 24.58
N THR A 55 -16.99 -33.08 25.06
CA THR A 55 -16.82 -34.53 25.17
C THR A 55 -16.86 -34.89 26.65
N GLY A 56 -18.01 -35.39 27.10
CA GLY A 56 -18.31 -35.49 28.54
C GLY A 56 -18.47 -34.10 29.15
N THR A 57 -17.68 -33.78 30.18
CA THR A 57 -17.62 -32.44 30.80
C THR A 57 -16.51 -31.56 30.24
N THR A 58 -15.69 -32.07 29.31
CA THR A 58 -14.54 -31.34 28.77
C THR A 58 -14.95 -30.55 27.53
N PRO A 59 -14.83 -29.20 27.53
CA PRO A 59 -15.12 -28.39 26.36
C PRO A 59 -14.08 -28.64 25.26
N ARG A 60 -14.55 -28.79 24.02
CA ARG A 60 -13.73 -28.91 22.83
C ARG A 60 -13.78 -27.62 22.03
N TYR A 61 -12.61 -27.26 21.55
CA TYR A 61 -12.41 -26.12 20.68
C TYR A 61 -11.67 -26.56 19.43
N ARG A 62 -12.03 -25.97 18.30
CA ARG A 62 -11.29 -26.09 17.04
C ARG A 62 -10.54 -24.81 16.77
N PHE A 63 -9.26 -24.96 16.46
CA PHE A 63 -8.44 -23.90 15.90
C PHE A 63 -8.79 -23.72 14.43
N ASN A 64 -9.30 -22.55 14.05
CA ASN A 64 -9.51 -22.21 12.65
C ASN A 64 -8.24 -21.54 12.14
N GLN A 65 -7.40 -22.33 11.48
CA GLN A 65 -6.15 -21.82 10.92
C GLN A 65 -6.46 -20.79 9.81
N PRO A 66 -5.96 -19.54 9.93
CA PRO A 66 -6.12 -18.56 8.87
C PRO A 66 -5.38 -18.99 7.60
N ALA A 67 -5.98 -18.74 6.43
CA ALA A 67 -5.35 -19.04 5.15
C ALA A 67 -3.96 -18.39 5.06
N ASN A 68 -2.96 -19.15 4.60
CA ASN A 68 -1.56 -18.70 4.48
C ASN A 68 -0.91 -18.22 5.80
N TYR A 69 -1.39 -18.66 6.97
CA TYR A 69 -0.93 -18.18 8.29
C TYR A 69 -1.09 -16.67 8.47
N ARG A 70 -1.97 -16.03 7.70
CA ARG A 70 -2.22 -14.59 7.76
C ARG A 70 -3.63 -14.36 8.25
N VAL A 71 -3.74 -13.70 9.40
CA VAL A 71 -5.01 -13.48 10.09
C VAL A 71 -5.83 -12.35 9.47
N GLY A 72 -5.22 -11.52 8.62
CA GLY A 72 -5.86 -10.40 7.94
C GLY A 72 -5.45 -10.28 6.47
N VAL A 73 -6.29 -9.59 5.70
CA VAL A 73 -6.02 -9.23 4.29
C VAL A 73 -5.21 -7.93 4.27
N LEU A 74 -4.30 -7.79 3.32
CA LEU A 74 -3.56 -6.54 3.11
C LEU A 74 -4.55 -5.46 2.64
N SER A 75 -4.50 -4.26 3.23
CA SER A 75 -5.28 -3.13 2.70
C SER A 75 -4.73 -2.64 1.38
N ASP A 76 -5.62 -2.56 0.40
CA ASP A 76 -5.40 -1.87 -0.87
C ASP A 76 -6.20 -0.56 -0.82
N PRO A 77 -5.59 0.64 -0.94
CA PRO A 77 -4.33 0.97 -1.61
C PRO A 77 -3.16 1.36 -0.68
N ALA A 78 -3.33 1.33 0.64
CA ALA A 78 -2.33 1.81 1.60
C ALA A 78 -1.07 0.93 1.69
N SER A 79 -1.19 -0.37 1.37
CA SER A 79 -0.05 -1.30 1.45
C SER A 79 0.82 -1.33 0.18
N ARG A 80 0.38 -0.70 -0.92
CA ARG A 80 1.09 -0.70 -2.21
C ARG A 80 1.64 0.70 -2.51
N TRP A 81 2.85 0.77 -3.08
CA TRP A 81 3.36 2.02 -3.63
C TRP A 81 2.67 2.31 -4.96
N ASN A 82 2.30 3.58 -5.17
CA ASN A 82 1.69 4.06 -6.40
C ASN A 82 2.42 5.33 -6.83
N GLY A 83 2.53 5.58 -8.13
CA GLY A 83 3.21 6.78 -8.61
C GLY A 83 2.60 7.33 -9.89
N GLN A 84 2.84 8.62 -10.11
CA GLN A 84 2.45 9.35 -11.31
C GLN A 84 3.66 10.13 -11.85
N MET A 85 3.88 10.05 -13.16
CA MET A 85 4.86 10.88 -13.85
C MET A 85 4.12 11.87 -14.75
N THR A 86 4.50 13.14 -14.70
CA THR A 86 3.95 14.21 -15.52
C THR A 86 5.07 14.90 -16.28
N ILE A 87 4.90 15.04 -17.58
CA ILE A 87 5.79 15.79 -18.47
C ILE A 87 5.01 16.96 -19.03
N ARG A 88 5.57 18.17 -18.94
CA ARG A 88 4.98 19.38 -19.51
C ARG A 88 6.02 20.14 -20.31
N TYR A 89 5.58 20.72 -21.43
CA TYR A 89 6.36 21.60 -22.28
C TYR A 89 5.60 22.91 -22.51
N SER A 90 6.30 24.04 -22.52
CA SER A 90 5.76 25.37 -22.82
C SER A 90 6.76 26.26 -23.56
N PHE A 91 6.25 27.27 -24.27
CA PHE A 91 7.00 28.24 -25.09
C PHE A 91 6.84 29.68 -24.58
#